data_AF-A0A0K6FXC3-F1
#
_entry.id   AF-A0A0K6FXC3-F1
#
_cell.length_a   1.000
_cell.length_b   1.000
_cell.length_c   1.000
_cell.angle_alpha   90.00
_cell.angle_beta   90.00
_cell.angle_gamma   90.00
#
_symmetry.space_group_name_H-M   'P 1'
#
loop_
_entity.id
_entity.type
_entity.pdbx_description
1 polymer ?
#
loop_
_entity_poly.entity_id
_entity_poly.type
_entity_poly.pdbx_seq_one_letter_code
_entity_poly.pdbx_strand_id
1 'polypeptide(L)'
;MEEKRQMLEVLKRFEEESLEEGEDDDEDDLALRLEGIDLDKIDHDTLWSLLSEEEKQKFTRMLMDPTSEDSQKLLGTSKLLQDHEDPWWTLDDPSPDVLPIIKQVPSNMLAGKFNHLLLFNVFHLSLTYAYTIRTFAVSPLSTQLSDELEEIREFMLPLSPFLRDKKSTTMFTSVDSVITDWASRLPELPRPKLLKLLTEDATRVFRVRPVVVAEEDTESQTSIHDYCMRFLSDVHALFDGLKKHAHVAHKLMFYLAFLANLPSAASRELLIAVEVWQAKHPGDERDTSPIGIPRSQALIEEI
;
A
#
# COMPACT_ATOMS: atom_id res chain seq x y z
N MET A 1 6.22 -9.82 -18.03
CA MET A 1 7.05 -11.03 -18.28
C MET A 1 6.41 -12.25 -17.62
N GLU A 2 6.03 -12.15 -16.34
CA GLU A 2 5.32 -13.23 -15.65
C GLU A 2 3.85 -13.37 -16.12
N GLU A 3 3.16 -12.27 -16.39
CA GLU A 3 1.75 -12.23 -16.83
C GLU A 3 1.46 -13.07 -18.09
N LYS A 4 2.38 -13.05 -19.08
CA LYS A 4 2.23 -13.83 -20.33
C LYS A 4 2.34 -15.34 -20.09
N ARG A 5 3.20 -15.75 -19.15
CA ARG A 5 3.41 -17.15 -18.78
C ARG A 5 2.25 -17.67 -17.93
N GLN A 6 1.70 -16.80 -17.09
CA GLN A 6 0.52 -17.08 -16.28
C GLN A 6 -0.74 -17.25 -17.14
N MET A 7 -0.97 -16.36 -18.13
CA MET A 7 -2.10 -16.49 -19.07
C MET A 7 -2.10 -17.84 -19.80
N LEU A 8 -0.91 -18.34 -20.13
CA LEU A 8 -0.73 -19.62 -20.81
C LEU A 8 -0.90 -20.83 -19.88
N GLU A 9 -0.46 -20.69 -18.62
CA GLU A 9 -0.67 -21.69 -17.57
C GLU A 9 -2.16 -21.83 -17.20
N VAL A 10 -2.91 -20.72 -17.20
CA VAL A 10 -4.35 -20.71 -16.97
C VAL A 10 -5.11 -21.31 -18.15
N LEU A 11 -4.76 -20.97 -19.40
CA LEU A 11 -5.40 -21.55 -20.59
C LEU A 11 -5.18 -23.08 -20.67
N LYS A 12 -3.96 -23.54 -20.40
CA LYS A 12 -3.62 -24.97 -20.40
C LYS A 12 -4.41 -25.75 -19.34
N ARG A 13 -4.58 -25.17 -18.15
CA ARG A 13 -5.34 -25.82 -17.08
C ARG A 13 -6.84 -25.83 -17.35
N PHE A 14 -7.35 -24.85 -18.10
CA PHE A 14 -8.74 -24.79 -18.53
C PHE A 14 -9.07 -25.88 -19.56
N GLU A 15 -8.15 -26.16 -20.48
CA GLU A 15 -8.25 -27.25 -21.45
C GLU A 15 -8.28 -28.62 -20.75
N GLU A 16 -7.41 -28.82 -19.75
CA GLU A 16 -7.37 -30.04 -18.93
C GLU A 16 -8.67 -30.28 -18.12
N GLU A 17 -9.35 -29.23 -17.63
CA GLU A 17 -10.61 -29.34 -16.87
C GLU A 17 -11.86 -29.47 -17.78
N SER A 18 -11.82 -28.94 -19.01
CA SER A 18 -12.94 -29.06 -19.97
C SER A 18 -13.00 -30.43 -20.66
N LEU A 19 -11.94 -31.24 -20.57
CA LEU A 19 -11.85 -32.60 -21.11
C LEU A 19 -12.57 -33.66 -20.24
N GLU A 20 -12.94 -33.36 -18.99
CA GLU A 20 -13.63 -34.32 -18.10
C GLU A 20 -15.16 -34.36 -18.28
N GLU A 21 -15.76 -33.34 -18.89
CA GLU A 21 -17.19 -33.32 -19.26
C GLU A 21 -17.35 -33.55 -20.76
N GLY A 22 -17.20 -34.82 -21.15
CA GLY A 22 -17.02 -35.22 -22.54
C GLY A 22 -18.09 -34.75 -23.53
N GLU A 23 -17.62 -34.40 -24.71
CA GLU A 23 -18.01 -34.97 -26.01
C GLU A 23 -16.88 -34.61 -26.99
N ASP A 24 -16.54 -35.52 -27.90
CA ASP A 24 -15.58 -35.31 -28.98
C ASP A 24 -15.88 -33.98 -29.69
N ASP A 25 -15.03 -32.97 -29.54
CA ASP A 25 -14.88 -31.93 -30.55
C ASP A 25 -13.41 -31.88 -30.95
N ASP A 26 -13.18 -32.18 -32.23
CA ASP A 26 -11.91 -32.06 -32.94
C ASP A 26 -11.54 -30.57 -33.11
N GLU A 27 -11.59 -29.77 -32.03
CA GLU A 27 -11.12 -28.38 -32.00
C GLU A 27 -9.63 -28.35 -31.71
N ASP A 28 -8.87 -27.78 -32.67
CA ASP A 28 -7.42 -27.72 -32.70
C ASP A 28 -6.79 -27.31 -31.35
N ASP A 29 -6.22 -28.31 -30.67
CA ASP A 29 -5.43 -28.23 -29.42
C ASP A 29 -4.56 -26.97 -29.39
N LEU A 30 -4.92 -26.03 -28.51
CA LEU A 30 -4.22 -24.75 -28.33
C LEU A 30 -2.75 -24.98 -27.99
N ALA A 31 -2.46 -26.06 -27.26
CA ALA A 31 -1.10 -26.43 -26.91
C ALA A 31 -0.28 -26.77 -28.16
N LEU A 32 -0.87 -27.38 -29.20
CA LEU A 32 -0.22 -27.65 -30.48
C LEU A 32 0.00 -26.37 -31.29
N ARG A 33 -0.94 -25.41 -31.25
CA ARG A 33 -0.82 -24.14 -31.98
C ARG A 33 0.22 -23.20 -31.38
N LEU A 34 0.46 -23.32 -30.07
CA LEU A 34 1.46 -22.57 -29.33
C LEU A 34 2.81 -23.29 -29.25
N GLU A 35 2.89 -24.56 -29.67
CA GLU A 35 4.13 -25.33 -29.68
C GLU A 35 5.12 -24.75 -30.71
N GLY A 36 6.26 -24.26 -30.21
CA GLY A 36 7.33 -23.71 -31.06
C GLY A 36 7.23 -22.21 -31.35
N ILE A 37 6.25 -21.51 -30.79
CA ILE A 37 6.20 -20.04 -30.87
C ILE A 37 7.09 -19.42 -29.79
N ASP A 38 8.03 -18.57 -30.22
CA ASP A 38 8.89 -17.78 -29.33
C ASP A 38 8.10 -16.58 -28.77
N LEU A 39 7.49 -16.80 -27.60
CA LEU A 39 6.63 -15.85 -26.89
C LEU A 39 7.33 -14.52 -26.53
N ASP A 40 8.66 -14.51 -26.55
CA ASP A 40 9.48 -13.32 -26.26
C ASP A 40 9.59 -12.36 -27.44
N LYS A 41 9.28 -12.82 -28.66
CA LYS A 41 9.41 -12.02 -29.89
C LYS A 41 8.10 -11.76 -30.63
N ILE A 42 7.01 -12.41 -30.22
CA ILE A 42 5.70 -12.24 -30.86
C ILE A 42 4.96 -11.01 -30.30
N ASP A 43 4.35 -10.24 -31.19
CA ASP A 43 3.55 -9.07 -30.85
C ASP A 43 2.15 -9.46 -30.37
N HIS A 44 1.51 -8.54 -29.64
CA HIS A 44 0.21 -8.76 -29.01
C HIS A 44 -0.90 -9.04 -30.01
N ASP A 45 -0.86 -8.40 -31.18
CA ASP A 45 -1.88 -8.57 -32.22
C ASP A 45 -1.77 -9.95 -32.87
N THR A 46 -0.54 -10.44 -33.09
CA THR A 46 -0.33 -11.80 -33.58
C THR A 46 -0.77 -12.84 -32.55
N LEU A 47 -0.47 -12.66 -31.26
CA LEU A 47 -0.91 -13.59 -30.21
C LEU A 47 -2.44 -13.59 -30.05
N TRP A 48 -3.08 -12.43 -30.19
CA TRP A 48 -4.53 -12.31 -30.21
C TRP A 48 -5.13 -12.99 -31.44
N SER A 49 -4.49 -12.87 -32.61
CA SER A 49 -4.96 -13.51 -33.85
C SER A 49 -4.87 -15.04 -33.84
N LEU A 50 -4.04 -15.62 -32.96
CA LEU A 50 -3.91 -17.06 -32.77
C LEU A 50 -5.05 -17.65 -31.91
N LEU A 51 -5.83 -16.83 -31.22
CA LEU A 51 -6.99 -17.30 -30.49
C LEU A 51 -8.20 -17.45 -31.43
N SER A 52 -9.04 -18.45 -31.20
CA SER A 52 -10.33 -18.60 -31.86
C SER A 52 -11.27 -17.43 -31.50
N GLU A 53 -12.34 -17.25 -32.27
CA GLU A 53 -13.33 -16.22 -31.94
C GLU A 53 -14.12 -16.57 -30.67
N GLU A 54 -14.32 -17.86 -30.34
CA GLU A 54 -14.89 -18.26 -29.04
C GLU A 54 -13.98 -17.88 -27.87
N GLU A 55 -12.67 -18.12 -27.99
CA GLU A 55 -11.68 -17.82 -26.95
C GLU A 55 -11.53 -16.31 -26.70
N LYS A 56 -11.48 -15.52 -27.77
CA LYS A 56 -11.47 -14.05 -27.66
C LYS A 56 -12.71 -13.52 -26.98
N GLN A 57 -13.89 -14.06 -27.33
CA GLN A 57 -15.15 -13.64 -26.73
C GLN A 57 -15.23 -14.07 -25.27
N LYS A 58 -14.72 -15.25 -24.92
CA LYS A 58 -14.65 -15.73 -23.55
C LYS A 58 -13.74 -14.87 -22.69
N PHE A 59 -12.52 -14.56 -23.17
CA PHE A 59 -11.60 -13.64 -22.50
C PHE A 59 -12.21 -12.24 -22.35
N THR A 60 -12.82 -11.71 -23.41
CA THR A 60 -13.47 -10.39 -23.37
C THR A 60 -14.65 -10.36 -22.40
N ARG A 61 -15.45 -11.43 -22.34
CA ARG A 61 -16.57 -11.56 -21.39
C ARG A 61 -16.07 -11.62 -19.95
N MET A 62 -14.98 -12.34 -19.70
CA MET A 62 -14.33 -12.39 -18.38
C MET A 62 -13.77 -11.02 -17.97
N LEU A 63 -13.12 -10.29 -18.88
CA LEU A 63 -12.59 -8.95 -18.60
C LEU A 63 -13.70 -7.91 -18.33
N MET A 64 -14.87 -8.08 -18.95
CA MET A 64 -16.02 -7.18 -18.81
C MET A 64 -16.92 -7.49 -17.61
N ASP A 65 -16.74 -8.64 -16.96
CA ASP A 65 -17.46 -9.03 -15.74
C ASP A 65 -16.48 -9.47 -14.63
N PRO A 66 -15.94 -8.51 -13.86
CA PRO A 66 -14.99 -8.80 -12.78
C PRO A 66 -15.61 -9.56 -11.60
N THR A 67 -16.94 -9.75 -11.58
CA THR A 67 -17.65 -10.47 -10.51
C THR A 67 -17.96 -11.92 -10.84
N SER A 68 -17.71 -12.35 -12.08
CA SER A 68 -17.91 -13.74 -12.49
C SER A 68 -16.90 -14.67 -11.79
N GLU A 69 -17.31 -15.91 -11.50
CA GLU A 69 -16.46 -16.89 -10.81
C GLU A 69 -15.15 -17.14 -11.57
N ASP A 70 -15.19 -17.12 -12.90
CA ASP A 70 -14.01 -17.31 -13.75
C ASP A 70 -13.08 -16.10 -13.73
N SER A 71 -13.63 -14.88 -13.67
CA SER A 71 -12.84 -13.64 -13.51
C SER A 71 -12.23 -13.57 -12.11
N GLN A 72 -12.94 -14.01 -11.08
CA GLN A 72 -12.42 -14.13 -9.72
C GLN A 72 -11.35 -15.22 -9.61
N LYS A 73 -11.50 -16.32 -10.35
CA LYS A 73 -10.44 -17.33 -10.47
C LYS A 73 -9.23 -16.77 -11.21
N LEU A 74 -9.39 -15.98 -12.28
CA LEU A 74 -8.28 -15.30 -12.97
C LEU A 74 -7.58 -14.25 -12.09
N LEU A 75 -8.34 -13.48 -11.31
CA LEU A 75 -7.79 -12.52 -10.34
C LEU A 75 -7.17 -13.23 -9.11
N GLY A 76 -7.71 -14.39 -8.74
CA GLY A 76 -7.31 -15.16 -7.55
C GLY A 76 -6.22 -16.22 -7.81
N THR A 77 -6.06 -16.68 -9.05
CA THR A 77 -4.95 -17.53 -9.46
C THR A 77 -3.84 -16.68 -10.05
N SER A 78 -2.60 -17.10 -9.80
CA SER A 78 -1.37 -16.64 -10.44
C SER A 78 -0.84 -15.25 -10.05
N LYS A 79 0.07 -15.25 -9.06
CA LYS A 79 1.36 -14.53 -9.06
C LYS A 79 1.40 -12.99 -9.11
N LEU A 80 0.38 -12.28 -9.58
CA LEU A 80 0.23 -10.81 -9.41
C LEU A 80 0.16 -10.44 -7.92
N LEU A 81 -0.37 -11.35 -7.11
CA LEU A 81 -0.39 -11.30 -5.64
C LEU A 81 0.90 -11.81 -4.97
N GLN A 82 1.83 -12.46 -5.68
CA GLN A 82 3.10 -12.92 -5.10
C GLN A 82 4.18 -11.83 -5.05
N ASP A 83 4.09 -10.84 -5.93
CA ASP A 83 4.98 -9.66 -5.92
C ASP A 83 4.45 -8.55 -5.01
N HIS A 84 3.34 -8.76 -4.29
CA HIS A 84 2.88 -7.83 -3.26
C HIS A 84 3.89 -7.83 -2.12
N GLU A 85 4.69 -6.77 -2.05
CA GLU A 85 5.53 -6.51 -0.89
C GLU A 85 4.62 -6.14 0.28
N ASP A 86 4.59 -7.01 1.30
CA ASP A 86 3.95 -6.66 2.56
C ASP A 86 4.57 -5.37 3.09
N PRO A 87 3.76 -4.46 3.66
CA PRO A 87 4.28 -3.22 4.21
C PRO A 87 5.41 -3.48 5.22
N TRP A 88 6.51 -2.74 5.13
CA TRP A 88 7.69 -3.00 5.98
C TRP A 88 7.39 -2.94 7.50
N TRP A 89 6.33 -2.25 7.92
CA TRP A 89 5.89 -2.18 9.32
C TRP A 89 5.08 -3.40 9.78
N THR A 90 4.69 -4.30 8.88
CA THR A 90 4.04 -5.58 9.20
C THR A 90 5.03 -6.74 9.31
N LEU A 91 6.27 -6.55 8.84
CA LEU A 91 7.32 -7.57 8.89
C LEU A 91 7.80 -7.80 10.32
N ASP A 92 7.96 -9.09 10.66
CA ASP A 92 8.62 -9.51 11.88
C ASP A 92 10.13 -9.50 11.66
N ASP A 93 10.83 -8.68 12.46
CA ASP A 93 12.29 -8.46 12.39
C ASP A 93 12.82 -8.13 10.97
N PRO A 94 12.40 -7.00 10.38
CA PRO A 94 12.80 -6.62 9.02
C PRO A 94 14.31 -6.38 8.92
N SER A 95 14.92 -6.91 7.85
CA SER A 95 16.29 -6.58 7.47
C SER A 95 16.44 -5.06 7.30
N PRO A 96 17.58 -4.45 7.71
CA PRO A 96 17.84 -3.03 7.50
C PRO A 96 17.68 -2.56 6.06
N ASP A 97 17.89 -3.45 5.07
CA ASP A 97 17.80 -3.14 3.64
C ASP A 97 16.36 -2.90 3.16
N VAL A 98 15.36 -3.43 3.88
CA VAL A 98 13.93 -3.29 3.55
C VAL A 98 13.32 -2.07 4.25
N LEU A 99 14.02 -1.52 5.24
CA LEU A 99 13.52 -0.41 6.03
C LEU A 99 13.82 0.94 5.38
N PRO A 100 12.88 1.90 5.39
CA PRO A 100 13.17 3.25 4.94
C PRO A 100 14.33 3.88 5.71
N ILE A 101 15.18 4.61 4.99
CA ILE A 101 16.32 5.31 5.57
C ILE A 101 15.84 6.52 6.35
N ILE A 102 16.27 6.64 7.60
CA ILE A 102 15.96 7.81 8.43
C ILE A 102 16.73 9.02 7.93
N LYS A 103 15.99 10.08 7.58
CA LYS A 103 16.57 11.36 7.17
C LYS A 103 17.07 12.11 8.40
N GLN A 104 18.31 12.58 8.33
CA GLN A 104 18.89 13.41 9.39
C GLN A 104 18.20 14.76 9.49
N VAL A 105 17.79 15.13 10.70
CA VAL A 105 17.15 16.42 10.98
C VAL A 105 18.23 17.48 11.25
N PRO A 106 18.20 18.64 10.58
CA PRO A 106 19.09 19.75 10.88
C PRO A 106 18.98 20.21 12.34
N SER A 107 20.12 20.40 13.02
CA SER A 107 20.16 20.70 14.46
C SER A 107 19.42 22.00 14.84
N ASN A 108 19.34 22.96 13.92
CA ASN A 108 18.60 24.22 14.11
C ASN A 108 17.08 24.03 14.18
N MET A 109 16.55 22.90 13.72
CA MET A 109 15.11 22.58 13.75
C MET A 109 14.70 21.81 15.03
N LEU A 110 15.67 21.29 15.79
CA LEU A 110 15.42 20.48 16.99
C LEU A 110 15.00 21.31 18.22
N ALA A 111 15.14 22.64 18.19
CA ALA A 111 14.82 23.52 19.32
C ALA A 111 13.31 23.88 19.46
N GLY A 112 12.43 23.23 18.70
CA GLY A 112 11.00 23.53 18.67
C GLY A 112 10.25 23.12 19.95
N LYS A 113 9.23 23.89 20.33
CA LYS A 113 8.29 23.49 21.39
C LYS A 113 7.37 22.39 20.87
N PHE A 114 7.19 21.34 21.66
CA PHE A 114 6.23 20.28 21.36
C PHE A 114 4.79 20.82 21.35
N ASN A 115 4.06 20.57 20.28
CA ASN A 115 2.63 20.84 20.16
C ASN A 115 1.88 19.52 19.87
N HIS A 116 1.13 19.03 20.85
CA HIS A 116 0.37 17.78 20.75
C HIS A 116 -0.61 17.73 19.57
N LEU A 117 -1.12 18.87 19.10
CA LEU A 117 -2.06 18.91 17.97
C LEU A 117 -1.40 18.51 16.64
N LEU A 118 -0.10 18.76 16.48
CA LEU A 118 0.62 18.36 15.28
C LEU A 118 0.73 16.83 15.15
N LEU A 119 0.61 16.11 16.27
CA LEU A 119 0.62 14.65 16.27
C LEU A 119 -0.56 14.08 15.48
N PHE A 120 -1.72 14.75 15.48
CA PHE A 120 -2.85 14.33 14.67
C PHE A 120 -2.63 14.55 13.16
N ASN A 121 -1.84 15.56 12.77
CA ASN A 121 -1.42 15.71 11.37
C ASN A 121 -0.46 14.59 10.96
N VAL A 122 0.46 14.18 11.84
CA VAL A 122 1.34 13.03 11.61
C VAL A 122 0.51 11.73 11.51
N PHE A 123 -0.51 11.57 12.37
CA PHE A 123 -1.44 10.44 12.29
C PHE A 123 -2.20 10.42 10.96
N HIS A 124 -2.70 11.57 10.50
CA HIS A 124 -3.29 11.71 9.18
C HIS A 124 -2.31 11.27 8.07
N LEU A 125 -1.04 11.68 8.13
CA LEU A 125 -0.03 11.24 7.16
C LEU A 125 0.20 9.73 7.22
N SER A 126 0.18 9.13 8.41
CA SER A 126 0.35 7.68 8.54
C SER A 126 -0.79 6.90 7.90
N LEU A 127 -2.05 7.36 8.01
CA LEU A 127 -3.19 6.76 7.30
C LEU A 127 -3.02 6.88 5.79
N THR A 128 -2.64 8.08 5.33
CA THR A 128 -2.43 8.35 3.91
C THR A 128 -1.30 7.50 3.34
N TYR A 129 -0.20 7.36 4.08
CA TYR A 129 0.95 6.54 3.73
C TYR A 129 0.59 5.05 3.67
N ALA A 130 -0.08 4.53 4.72
CA ALA A 130 -0.52 3.15 4.76
C ALA A 130 -1.47 2.82 3.60
N TYR A 131 -2.40 3.72 3.29
CA TYR A 131 -3.30 3.56 2.17
C TYR A 131 -2.54 3.56 0.84
N THR A 132 -1.61 4.50 0.64
CA THR A 132 -0.81 4.58 -0.59
C THR A 132 0.04 3.33 -0.81
N ILE A 133 0.79 2.90 0.20
CA ILE A 133 1.59 1.67 0.17
C ILE A 133 0.74 0.46 -0.23
N ARG A 134 -0.47 0.35 0.33
CA ARG A 134 -1.39 -0.75 0.04
C ARG A 134 -2.03 -0.65 -1.34
N THR A 135 -2.42 0.53 -1.78
CA THR A 135 -3.02 0.76 -3.10
C THR A 135 -2.03 0.49 -4.22
N PHE A 136 -0.77 0.89 -4.05
CA PHE A 136 0.28 0.70 -5.06
C PHE A 136 1.05 -0.61 -4.90
N ALA A 137 0.81 -1.38 -3.83
CA ALA A 137 1.51 -2.63 -3.55
C ALA A 137 3.04 -2.49 -3.41
N VAL A 138 3.52 -1.33 -2.92
CA VAL A 138 4.93 -0.97 -2.87
C VAL A 138 5.43 -0.88 -1.43
N SER A 139 6.65 -1.34 -1.12
CA SER A 139 7.22 -1.14 0.21
C SER A 139 8.76 -1.16 0.21
N PRO A 140 9.45 -0.01 0.40
CA PRO A 140 8.96 1.33 0.72
C PRO A 140 8.65 2.22 -0.51
N LEU A 141 8.16 3.46 -0.31
CA LEU A 141 7.91 4.39 -1.42
C LEU A 141 9.22 4.87 -2.07
N SER A 142 10.30 4.96 -1.31
CA SER A 142 11.59 5.48 -1.79
C SER A 142 12.35 4.54 -2.75
N THR A 143 11.93 3.29 -2.90
CA THR A 143 12.54 2.33 -3.83
C THR A 143 11.96 2.37 -5.24
N GLN A 144 10.86 3.11 -5.45
CA GLN A 144 10.11 3.11 -6.69
C GLN A 144 10.78 3.92 -7.81
N LEU A 145 10.42 3.62 -9.06
CA LEU A 145 10.98 4.27 -10.24
C LEU A 145 10.42 5.70 -10.42
N SER A 146 11.19 6.57 -11.08
CA SER A 146 10.84 8.00 -11.20
C SER A 146 9.45 8.28 -11.78
N ASP A 147 8.96 7.42 -12.68
CA ASP A 147 7.67 7.61 -13.34
C ASP A 147 6.50 7.26 -12.39
N GLU A 148 6.62 6.16 -11.64
CA GLU A 148 5.66 5.74 -10.59
C GLU A 148 5.58 6.75 -9.45
N LEU A 149 6.73 7.36 -9.10
CA LEU A 149 6.77 8.37 -8.04
C LEU A 149 5.89 9.60 -8.36
N GLU A 150 5.65 9.93 -9.62
CA GLU A 150 4.75 11.04 -9.95
C GLU A 150 3.28 10.67 -9.71
N GLU A 151 2.88 9.48 -10.12
CA GLU A 151 1.53 8.95 -9.89
C GLU A 151 1.23 8.84 -8.39
N ILE A 152 2.18 8.32 -7.61
CA ILE A 152 2.09 8.24 -6.15
C ILE A 152 1.92 9.65 -5.53
N ARG A 153 2.63 10.68 -6.03
CA ARG A 153 2.45 12.07 -5.54
C ARG A 153 1.07 12.61 -5.87
N GLU A 154 0.60 12.38 -7.10
CA GLU A 154 -0.71 12.84 -7.55
C GLU A 154 -1.85 12.16 -6.78
N PHE A 155 -1.65 10.91 -6.38
CA PHE A 155 -2.56 10.17 -5.50
C PHE A 155 -2.53 10.68 -4.06
N MET A 156 -1.34 10.93 -3.49
CA MET A 156 -1.19 11.21 -2.07
C MET A 156 -1.52 12.66 -1.68
N LEU A 157 -1.22 13.64 -2.55
CA LEU A 157 -1.42 15.07 -2.25
C LEU A 157 -2.89 15.48 -2.06
N PRO A 158 -3.87 14.99 -2.83
CA PRO A 158 -5.30 15.22 -2.58
C PRO A 158 -5.77 14.70 -1.21
N LEU A 159 -5.22 13.57 -0.77
CA LEU A 159 -5.53 12.99 0.53
C LEU A 159 -4.97 13.83 1.68
N SER A 160 -3.86 14.55 1.50
CA SER A 160 -3.25 15.38 2.55
C SER A 160 -3.09 16.85 2.13
N PRO A 161 -4.16 17.65 2.04
CA PRO A 161 -4.09 19.01 1.48
C PRO A 161 -3.27 19.97 2.34
N PHE A 162 -3.08 19.68 3.63
CA PHE A 162 -2.25 20.51 4.50
C PHE A 162 -0.77 20.40 4.15
N LEU A 163 -0.37 19.36 3.41
CA LEU A 163 0.93 19.32 2.74
C LEU A 163 0.90 20.11 1.43
N ARG A 164 -0.13 19.91 0.61
CA ARG A 164 -0.27 20.54 -0.72
C ARG A 164 -0.31 22.07 -0.65
N ASP A 165 -1.13 22.63 0.22
CA ASP A 165 -1.27 24.09 0.36
C ASP A 165 -0.14 24.68 1.20
N LYS A 166 0.65 25.58 0.59
CA LYS A 166 1.74 26.30 1.24
C LYS A 166 1.32 27.05 2.51
N LYS A 167 0.08 27.55 2.57
CA LYS A 167 -0.42 28.38 3.67
C LYS A 167 -1.33 27.64 4.63
N SER A 168 -1.54 26.34 4.43
CA SER A 168 -2.39 25.56 5.34
C SER A 168 -1.84 25.61 6.76
N THR A 169 -2.74 25.99 7.67
CA THR A 169 -2.57 25.98 9.13
C THR A 169 -3.46 24.92 9.76
N THR A 170 -3.83 23.87 9.01
CA THR A 170 -4.71 22.81 9.48
C THR A 170 -4.10 22.14 10.71
N MET A 171 -4.88 22.10 11.78
CA MET A 171 -4.54 21.38 13.00
C MET A 171 -5.76 20.58 13.41
N PHE A 172 -5.64 19.26 13.37
CA PHE A 172 -6.65 18.37 13.89
C PHE A 172 -6.59 18.34 15.42
N THR A 173 -7.72 18.08 16.06
CA THR A 173 -7.84 18.07 17.53
C THR A 173 -8.26 16.72 18.09
N SER A 174 -8.62 15.77 17.23
CA SER A 174 -9.03 14.43 17.63
C SER A 174 -8.82 13.41 16.51
N VAL A 175 -8.75 12.12 16.87
CA VAL A 175 -8.74 10.99 15.91
C VAL A 175 -9.96 11.03 15.00
N ASP A 176 -11.13 11.34 15.55
CA ASP A 176 -12.39 11.44 14.81
C ASP A 176 -12.33 12.52 13.72
N SER A 177 -11.76 13.69 14.05
CA SER A 177 -11.56 14.76 13.07
C SER A 177 -10.59 14.37 11.96
N VAL A 178 -9.54 13.59 12.28
CA VAL A 178 -8.58 13.10 11.28
C VAL A 178 -9.25 12.10 10.34
N ILE A 179 -9.96 11.11 10.88
CA ILE A 179 -10.56 10.05 10.07
C ILE A 179 -11.70 10.60 9.22
N THR A 180 -12.52 11.50 9.76
CA THR A 180 -13.57 12.17 9.02
C THR A 180 -13.00 13.00 7.87
N ASP A 181 -11.96 13.79 8.15
CA ASP A 181 -11.28 14.59 7.12
C ASP A 181 -10.67 13.70 6.05
N TRP A 182 -9.92 12.66 6.44
CA TRP A 182 -9.29 11.72 5.53
C TRP A 182 -10.31 10.98 4.65
N ALA A 183 -11.37 10.42 5.26
CA ALA A 183 -12.42 9.69 4.53
C ALA A 183 -13.19 10.59 3.56
N SER A 184 -13.38 11.88 3.89
CA SER A 184 -14.08 12.83 3.00
C SER A 184 -13.34 13.14 1.70
N ARG A 185 -12.08 12.70 1.57
CA ARG A 185 -11.21 12.94 0.41
C ARG A 185 -11.22 11.81 -0.59
N LEU A 186 -11.77 10.67 -0.19
CA LEU A 186 -11.96 9.54 -1.08
C LEU A 186 -13.20 9.79 -1.96
N PRO A 187 -13.20 9.29 -3.20
CA PRO A 187 -14.36 9.40 -4.08
C PRO A 187 -15.58 8.66 -3.50
N GLU A 188 -15.33 7.57 -2.77
CA GLU A 188 -16.34 6.76 -2.11
C GLU A 188 -16.05 6.65 -0.61
N LEU A 189 -17.11 6.43 0.17
CA LEU A 189 -16.97 6.26 1.61
C LEU A 189 -16.19 4.96 1.89
N PRO A 190 -15.07 5.00 2.63
CA PRO A 190 -14.27 3.82 2.88
C PRO A 190 -15.05 2.80 3.72
N ARG A 191 -14.92 1.52 3.36
CA ARG A 191 -15.53 0.43 4.12
C ARG A 191 -14.99 0.42 5.56
N PRO A 192 -15.80 0.06 6.57
CA PRO A 192 -15.35 0.03 7.97
C PRO A 192 -14.11 -0.86 8.19
N LYS A 193 -13.99 -1.96 7.45
CA LYS A 193 -12.84 -2.86 7.50
C LYS A 193 -11.55 -2.19 7.02
N LEU A 194 -11.59 -1.44 5.91
CA LEU A 194 -10.47 -0.63 5.43
C LEU A 194 -10.03 0.39 6.49
N LEU A 195 -10.97 1.11 7.10
CA LEU A 195 -10.64 2.07 8.16
C LEU A 195 -10.00 1.39 9.38
N LYS A 196 -10.52 0.24 9.79
CA LYS A 196 -9.93 -0.56 10.87
C LYS A 196 -8.49 -0.97 10.54
N LEU A 197 -8.26 -1.46 9.33
CA LEU A 197 -6.94 -1.88 8.90
C LEU A 197 -5.94 -0.71 8.85
N LEU A 198 -6.32 0.41 8.23
CA LEU A 198 -5.43 1.58 8.12
C LEU A 198 -5.12 2.18 9.50
N THR A 199 -6.10 2.18 10.41
CA THR A 199 -5.85 2.60 11.79
C THR A 199 -4.95 1.61 12.54
N GLU A 200 -5.08 0.30 12.30
CA GLU A 200 -4.13 -0.71 12.82
C GLU A 200 -2.71 -0.49 12.25
N ASP A 201 -2.56 -0.22 10.96
CA ASP A 201 -1.26 0.08 10.35
C ASP A 201 -0.63 1.33 10.97
N ALA A 202 -1.41 2.41 11.08
CA ALA A 202 -0.97 3.61 11.74
C ALA A 202 -0.51 3.31 13.18
N THR A 203 -1.27 2.53 13.96
CA THR A 203 -0.83 2.17 15.32
C THR A 203 0.48 1.40 15.35
N ARG A 204 0.76 0.54 14.36
CA ARG A 204 2.06 -0.16 14.24
C ARG A 204 3.19 0.81 13.96
N VAL A 205 2.98 1.78 13.07
CA VAL A 205 3.95 2.84 12.77
C VAL A 205 4.24 3.71 14.00
N PHE A 206 3.25 3.94 14.86
CA PHE A 206 3.37 4.69 16.11
C PHE A 206 3.84 3.86 17.32
N ARG A 207 4.00 2.54 17.17
CA ARG A 207 4.50 1.70 18.27
C ARG A 207 5.95 2.03 18.56
N VAL A 208 6.20 2.27 19.84
CA VAL A 208 7.55 2.36 20.39
C VAL A 208 8.15 0.95 20.44
N ARG A 209 9.30 0.74 19.81
CA ARG A 209 10.15 -0.43 20.08
C ARG A 209 11.22 -0.06 21.10
N PRO A 210 11.40 -0.82 22.18
CA PRO A 210 12.53 -0.62 23.07
C PRO A 210 13.82 -0.90 22.29
N VAL A 211 14.59 0.14 22.01
CA VAL A 211 15.91 0.02 21.39
C VAL A 211 16.83 -0.59 22.45
N VAL A 212 17.23 -1.86 22.25
CA VAL A 212 18.34 -2.44 23.00
C VAL A 212 19.60 -1.84 22.40
N VAL A 213 20.21 -0.89 23.11
CA VAL A 213 21.48 -0.28 22.71
C VAL A 213 22.55 -1.37 22.76
N ALA A 214 22.89 -1.94 21.60
CA ALA A 214 24.19 -2.59 21.44
C ALA A 214 25.23 -1.48 21.31
N GLU A 215 26.24 -1.49 22.18
CA GLU A 215 27.36 -0.56 22.16
C GLU A 215 28.16 -0.77 20.87
N GLU A 216 27.84 -0.03 19.81
CA GLU A 216 28.78 0.21 18.70
C GLU A 216 28.80 1.71 18.37
N ASP A 217 30.03 2.25 18.39
CA ASP A 217 30.38 3.65 18.22
C ASP A 217 29.85 4.24 16.90
N THR A 218 28.63 4.76 16.90
CA THR A 218 28.20 5.85 16.04
C THR A 218 27.03 6.54 16.71
N GLU A 219 27.08 7.87 16.85
CA GLU A 219 26.02 8.74 17.39
C GLU A 219 24.75 8.69 16.51
N SER A 220 24.14 7.53 16.39
CA SER A 220 22.85 7.35 15.74
C SER A 220 21.80 7.91 16.68
N GLN A 221 21.14 8.99 16.27
CA GLN A 221 19.95 9.54 16.91
C GLN A 221 18.80 8.53 16.80
N THR A 222 18.92 7.40 17.50
CA THR A 222 17.91 6.35 17.55
C THR A 222 16.78 6.86 18.43
N SER A 223 15.81 7.52 17.78
CA SER A 223 14.57 7.91 18.44
C SER A 223 13.83 6.66 18.89
N ILE A 224 13.25 6.71 20.09
CA ILE A 224 12.30 5.72 20.61
C ILE A 224 11.11 5.53 19.63
N HIS A 225 10.89 6.50 18.74
CA HIS A 225 9.89 6.51 17.68
C HIS A 225 10.50 6.19 16.30
N ASP A 226 11.34 5.15 16.22
CA ASP A 226 12.07 4.74 15.01
C ASP A 226 11.14 4.59 13.78
N TYR A 227 10.03 3.87 13.92
CA TYR A 227 9.08 3.64 12.82
C TYR A 227 8.39 4.94 12.37
N CYS A 228 8.09 5.85 13.30
CA CYS A 228 7.57 7.17 12.96
C CYS A 228 8.58 7.97 12.11
N MET A 229 9.86 7.92 12.49
CA MET A 229 10.92 8.60 11.77
C MET A 229 11.13 7.99 10.38
N ARG A 230 11.04 6.66 10.25
CA ARG A 230 11.19 5.94 8.97
C ARG A 230 10.09 6.26 7.98
N PHE A 231 8.81 6.11 8.35
CA PHE A 231 7.73 6.39 7.39
C PHE A 231 7.78 7.84 6.92
N LEU A 232 8.05 8.79 7.82
CA LEU A 232 8.05 10.19 7.46
C LEU A 232 9.28 10.56 6.61
N SER A 233 10.41 9.87 6.83
CA SER A 233 11.58 10.00 5.96
C SER A 233 11.33 9.42 4.57
N ASP A 234 10.58 8.31 4.48
CA ASP A 234 10.16 7.71 3.22
C ASP A 234 9.24 8.65 2.43
N VAL A 235 8.23 9.20 3.10
CA VAL A 235 7.35 10.22 2.53
C VAL A 235 8.12 11.49 2.15
N HIS A 236 9.13 11.89 2.93
CA HIS A 236 9.98 13.02 2.58
C HIS A 236 10.79 12.74 1.30
N ALA A 237 11.35 11.54 1.15
CA ALA A 237 12.12 11.14 -0.03
C ALA A 237 11.30 11.26 -1.32
N LEU A 238 9.99 10.99 -1.26
CA LEU A 238 9.07 11.16 -2.39
C LEU A 238 9.07 12.60 -2.94
N PHE A 239 9.24 13.64 -2.10
CA PHE A 239 9.14 15.04 -2.50
C PHE A 239 10.48 15.80 -2.51
N ASP A 240 11.54 15.21 -1.97
CA ASP A 240 12.85 15.83 -1.88
C ASP A 240 13.45 16.10 -3.27
N GLY A 241 14.26 17.15 -3.40
CA GLY A 241 14.92 17.52 -4.67
C GLY A 241 14.01 18.13 -5.76
N LEU A 242 12.68 18.06 -5.65
CA LEU A 242 11.75 18.59 -6.65
C LEU A 242 11.33 20.04 -6.35
N LYS A 243 11.71 20.98 -7.23
CA LYS A 243 11.37 22.41 -7.08
C LYS A 243 9.87 22.67 -6.91
N LYS A 244 9.02 21.91 -7.61
CA LYS A 244 7.55 22.04 -7.53
C LYS A 244 6.97 21.62 -6.17
N HIS A 245 7.67 20.77 -5.41
CA HIS A 245 7.25 20.25 -4.11
C HIS A 245 8.17 20.67 -2.96
N ALA A 246 9.05 21.65 -3.17
CA ALA A 246 10.00 22.10 -2.16
C ALA A 246 9.32 22.52 -0.84
N HIS A 247 8.12 23.11 -0.90
CA HIS A 247 7.36 23.45 0.31
C HIS A 247 6.80 22.23 1.03
N VAL A 248 6.45 21.16 0.30
CA VAL A 248 5.99 19.89 0.87
C VAL A 248 7.14 19.22 1.61
N ALA A 249 8.31 19.10 0.96
CA ALA A 249 9.53 18.57 1.57
C ALA A 249 9.89 19.35 2.84
N HIS A 250 9.82 20.68 2.81
CA HIS A 250 10.08 21.52 3.99
C HIS A 250 9.08 21.27 5.13
N LYS A 251 7.79 21.08 4.83
CA LYS A 251 6.77 20.72 5.84
C LYS A 251 7.04 19.35 6.44
N LEU A 252 7.42 18.38 5.62
CA LEU A 252 7.77 17.03 6.09
C LEU A 252 9.03 17.05 6.97
N MET A 253 10.03 17.85 6.63
CA MET A 253 11.22 18.07 7.46
C MET A 253 10.86 18.73 8.81
N PHE A 254 9.90 19.65 8.82
CA PHE A 254 9.35 20.20 10.06
C PHE A 254 8.68 19.12 10.92
N TYR A 255 7.88 18.23 10.33
CA TYR A 255 7.28 17.11 11.06
C TYR A 255 8.33 16.09 11.55
N LEU A 256 9.40 15.85 10.80
CA LEU A 256 10.53 15.02 11.25
C LEU A 256 11.21 15.63 12.48
N ALA A 257 11.47 16.94 12.46
CA ALA A 257 12.03 17.65 13.61
C ALA A 257 11.10 17.66 14.83
N PHE A 258 9.78 17.72 14.59
CA PHE A 258 8.78 17.54 15.63
C PHE A 258 8.84 16.14 16.25
N LEU A 259 8.97 15.09 15.43
CA LEU A 259 9.05 13.70 15.90
C LEU A 259 10.34 13.39 16.68
N ALA A 260 11.45 14.05 16.35
CA ALA A 260 12.69 13.94 17.12
C ALA A 260 12.53 14.36 18.59
N ASN A 261 11.53 15.20 18.88
CA ASN A 261 11.19 15.67 20.23
C ASN A 261 9.87 15.08 20.76
N LEU A 262 9.31 14.04 20.13
CA LEU A 262 8.03 13.46 20.51
C LEU A 262 8.13 12.79 21.89
N PRO A 263 7.36 13.25 22.89
CA PRO A 263 7.31 12.55 24.17
C PRO A 263 6.57 11.21 24.01
N SER A 264 7.14 10.13 24.57
CA SER A 264 6.50 8.81 24.50
C SER A 264 5.11 8.77 25.15
N ALA A 265 4.86 9.64 26.15
CA ALA A 265 3.54 9.81 26.74
C ALA A 265 2.50 10.31 25.72
N ALA A 266 2.85 11.29 24.89
CA ALA A 266 1.95 11.82 23.87
C ALA A 266 1.66 10.79 22.77
N SER A 267 2.67 10.01 22.36
CA SER A 267 2.47 8.89 21.44
C SER A 267 1.50 7.85 22.01
N ARG A 268 1.64 7.50 23.30
CA ARG A 268 0.73 6.57 23.97
C ARG A 268 -0.68 7.11 24.09
N GLU A 269 -0.84 8.40 24.38
CA GLU A 269 -2.16 9.05 24.42
C GLU A 269 -2.87 9.01 23.05
N LEU A 270 -2.13 9.22 21.95
CA LEU A 270 -2.68 9.02 20.60
C LEU A 270 -3.14 7.57 20.40
N LEU A 271 -2.31 6.58 20.73
CA LEU A 271 -2.65 5.17 20.55
C LEU A 271 -3.92 4.79 21.32
N ILE A 272 -4.04 5.23 22.58
CA ILE A 272 -5.26 5.03 23.38
C ILE A 272 -6.48 5.70 22.71
N ALA A 273 -6.31 6.92 22.17
CA ALA A 273 -7.39 7.60 21.47
C ALA A 273 -7.84 6.85 20.20
N VAL A 274 -6.90 6.22 19.48
CA VAL A 274 -7.20 5.38 18.31
C VAL A 274 -7.93 4.11 18.73
N GLU A 275 -7.48 3.42 19.77
CA GLU A 275 -8.16 2.23 20.31
C GLU A 275 -9.60 2.54 20.76
N VAL A 276 -9.80 3.66 21.45
CA VAL A 276 -11.14 4.14 21.84
C VAL A 276 -12.01 4.45 20.62
N TRP A 277 -11.43 5.01 19.55
CA TRP A 277 -12.15 5.25 18.31
C TRP A 277 -12.55 3.94 17.62
N GLN A 278 -11.64 2.97 17.52
CA GLN A 278 -11.90 1.65 16.93
C GLN A 278 -12.99 0.90 17.70
N ALA A 279 -12.98 0.96 19.04
CA ALA A 279 -14.02 0.32 19.87
C ALA A 279 -15.42 0.89 19.65
N LYS A 280 -15.54 2.16 19.22
CA LYS A 280 -16.82 2.80 18.88
C LYS A 280 -17.33 2.45 17.49
N HIS A 281 -16.45 1.96 16.61
CA HIS A 281 -16.73 1.66 15.21
C HIS A 281 -16.33 0.21 14.90
N PRO A 282 -16.99 -0.79 15.50
CA PRO A 282 -16.69 -2.18 15.21
C PRO A 282 -16.93 -2.44 13.72
N GLY A 283 -15.87 -2.84 13.00
CA GLY A 283 -16.01 -3.32 11.62
C GLY A 283 -16.98 -4.49 11.61
N ASP A 284 -17.99 -4.43 10.75
CA ASP A 284 -19.12 -5.36 10.68
C ASP A 284 -18.64 -6.83 10.80
N GLU A 285 -18.84 -7.46 11.97
CA GLU A 285 -18.44 -8.85 12.27
C GLU A 285 -19.41 -9.87 11.68
N ARG A 286 -19.87 -9.64 10.46
CA ARG A 286 -20.63 -10.61 9.67
C ARG A 286 -19.86 -10.97 8.42
N ASP A 287 -18.71 -11.61 8.62
CA ASP A 287 -18.09 -12.43 7.58
C ASP A 287 -17.72 -13.79 8.16
N THR A 288 -18.59 -14.75 7.89
CA THR A 288 -18.30 -16.18 8.00
C THR A 288 -17.45 -16.60 6.81
N SER A 289 -16.21 -16.10 6.73
CA SER A 289 -15.23 -16.58 5.76
C SER A 289 -14.24 -17.52 6.45
N PRO A 290 -13.85 -18.65 5.83
CA PRO A 290 -13.09 -19.70 6.49
C PRO A 290 -11.70 -19.21 6.89
N ILE A 291 -11.29 -19.63 8.08
CA ILE A 291 -9.98 -19.44 8.69
C ILE A 291 -8.90 -19.88 7.69
N GLY A 292 -8.16 -18.94 7.10
CA GLY A 292 -7.01 -19.28 6.25
C GLY A 292 -6.53 -18.23 5.25
N ILE A 293 -7.25 -17.15 5.01
CA ILE A 293 -6.85 -16.15 4.00
C ILE A 293 -5.82 -15.17 4.61
N PRO A 294 -4.61 -15.02 4.04
CA PRO A 294 -3.65 -13.98 4.41
C PRO A 294 -4.29 -12.59 4.35
N ARG A 295 -4.01 -11.73 5.35
CA ARG A 295 -4.63 -10.38 5.48
C ARG A 295 -4.45 -9.47 4.25
N SER A 296 -3.46 -9.74 3.40
CA SER A 296 -3.22 -9.04 2.14
C SER A 296 -4.25 -9.38 1.05
N GLN A 297 -4.81 -10.59 1.03
CA GLN A 297 -5.78 -11.02 0.02
C GLN A 297 -7.18 -10.43 0.23
N ALA A 298 -7.60 -10.22 1.49
CA ALA A 298 -8.86 -9.53 1.79
C ALA A 298 -8.88 -8.06 1.31
N LEU A 299 -7.72 -7.50 0.97
CA LEU A 299 -7.57 -6.10 0.60
C LEU A 299 -7.99 -5.81 -0.84
N ILE A 300 -7.74 -6.74 -1.77
CA ILE A 300 -8.08 -6.59 -3.19
C ILE A 300 -9.59 -6.66 -3.40
N GLU A 301 -10.31 -7.39 -2.54
CA GLU A 301 -11.78 -7.41 -2.56
C GLU A 301 -12.39 -6.13 -1.94
N GLU A 302 -11.58 -5.32 -1.26
CA GLU A 302 -12.02 -4.17 -0.44
C GLU A 302 -11.59 -2.78 -0.92
N ILE A 303 -10.63 -2.69 -1.86
CA ILE A 303 -10.30 -1.49 -2.65
C ILE A 303 -11.17 -1.46 -3.91
#